data_AF-A0A5Q4EFY1-F1
#
_entry.id   AF-A0A5Q4EFY1-F1
#
_cell.length_a   1.000
_cell.length_b   1.000
_cell.length_c   1.000
_cell.angle_alpha   90.00
_cell.angle_beta   90.00
_cell.angle_gamma   90.00
#
_symmetry.space_group_name_H-M   'P 1'
#
loop_
_entity.id
_entity.type
_entity.pdbx_description
1 polymer ?
#
loop_
_entity_poly.entity_id
_entity_poly.type
_entity_poly.pdbx_seq_one_letter_code
_entity_poly.pdbx_strand_id
1 'polypeptide(L)'
;MSKTIVESKPEIAKATHSGFTNWVIHHDDNLWFNIFYIGLAVVLSIWLGLFWLVAVVAVHGVFEMYRQLLLGHSTGNAFLETLWEIKLDIGLIIFAFWLGIYLDFIFGIVGLSAGARVAANVGGRAAQTGARAAVWQRFIRGFFITIDDMGLALKALGRRRSKKEKTREVQEIIIQTPRDEVAKEQGSSWRKKYSTGDWLALMFCGIFLLLILLAPLLTEKSAMEVLKIIAEDMKPFP
;
A
#
# COMPACT_ATOMS: atom_id res chain seq x y z
N MET A 1 -2.20 46.43 50.35
CA MET A 1 -1.47 45.15 50.30
C MET A 1 -1.95 44.40 49.06
N SER A 2 -1.20 44.49 47.96
CA SER A 2 -1.54 43.86 46.68
C SER A 2 -0.93 42.45 46.64
N LYS A 3 -1.75 41.41 46.50
CA LYS A 3 -1.30 40.02 46.34
C LYS A 3 -0.90 39.82 44.88
N THR A 4 0.40 39.78 44.62
CA THR A 4 0.95 39.35 43.34
C THR A 4 0.66 37.85 43.18
N ILE A 5 -0.32 37.52 42.34
CA ILE A 5 -0.56 36.15 41.89
C ILE A 5 0.59 35.82 40.95
N VAL A 6 1.55 35.05 41.46
CA VAL A 6 2.62 34.47 40.64
C VAL A 6 1.97 33.38 39.81
N GLU A 7 1.67 33.72 38.56
CA GLU A 7 1.23 32.81 37.52
C GLU A 7 2.38 31.84 37.23
N SER A 8 2.41 30.72 37.95
CA SER A 8 3.36 29.64 37.69
C SER A 8 3.02 29.04 36.34
N LYS A 9 3.72 29.48 35.29
CA LYS A 9 3.74 28.82 33.99
C LYS A 9 3.98 27.33 34.26
N PRO A 10 3.03 26.42 33.97
CA PRO A 10 3.30 25.01 34.11
C PRO A 10 4.47 24.72 33.17
N GLU A 11 5.58 24.29 33.75
CA GLU A 11 6.69 23.73 33.00
C GLU A 11 6.13 22.48 32.35
N ILE A 12 5.59 22.63 31.13
CA ILE A 12 5.07 21.53 30.33
C ILE A 12 6.27 20.64 30.10
N ALA A 13 6.37 19.58 30.90
CA ALA A 13 7.36 18.54 30.74
C ALA A 13 7.23 18.06 29.30
N LYS A 14 8.17 18.47 28.44
CA LYS A 14 8.31 17.92 27.11
C LYS A 14 8.56 16.43 27.31
N ALA A 15 7.52 15.63 27.21
CA ALA A 15 7.65 14.19 27.13
C ALA A 15 8.57 13.93 25.94
N THR A 16 9.82 13.60 26.24
CA THR A 16 10.81 13.26 25.24
C THR A 16 10.38 11.92 24.66
N HIS A 17 9.55 11.98 23.62
CA HIS A 17 9.24 10.82 22.82
C HIS A 17 10.57 10.17 22.41
N SER A 18 10.72 8.88 22.68
CA SER A 18 11.92 8.14 22.30
C SER A 18 12.14 8.30 20.78
N GLY A 19 13.40 8.29 20.32
CA GLY A 19 13.71 8.44 18.90
C GLY A 19 12.96 7.43 18.02
N PHE A 20 12.67 6.24 18.57
CA PHE A 20 11.83 5.23 17.94
C PHE A 20 10.38 5.68 17.74
N THR A 21 9.72 6.22 18.77
CA THR A 21 8.35 6.73 18.65
C THR A 21 8.24 7.84 17.61
N ASN A 22 9.22 8.75 17.56
CA ASN A 22 9.24 9.80 16.56
C ASN A 22 9.43 9.25 15.13
N TRP A 23 10.30 8.25 14.97
CA TRP A 23 10.47 7.57 13.68
C TRP A 23 9.19 6.86 13.24
N VAL A 24 8.52 6.13 14.14
CA VAL A 24 7.24 5.46 13.84
C VAL A 24 6.18 6.46 13.39
N ILE A 25 6.09 7.64 13.99
CA ILE A 25 5.08 8.63 13.59
C ILE A 25 5.34 9.15 12.16
N HIS A 26 6.61 9.30 11.77
CA HIS A 26 7.02 9.90 10.50
C HIS A 26 7.56 8.89 9.47
N HIS A 27 7.32 7.58 9.67
CA HIS A 27 7.94 6.54 8.84
C HIS A 27 7.51 6.66 7.37
N ASP A 28 6.25 7.01 7.12
CA ASP A 28 5.65 7.18 5.79
C ASP A 28 6.10 8.47 5.07
N ASP A 29 6.58 9.48 5.82
CA ASP A 29 7.19 10.69 5.25
C ASP A 29 8.62 10.45 4.76
N ASN A 30 9.24 9.32 5.14
CA ASN A 30 10.60 9.00 4.78
C ASN A 30 10.66 8.33 3.40
N LEU A 31 11.10 9.10 2.40
CA LEU A 31 11.30 8.61 1.02
C LEU A 31 12.13 7.31 0.94
N TRP A 32 13.15 7.15 1.78
CA TRP A 32 13.96 5.92 1.78
C TRP A 32 13.18 4.72 2.29
N PHE A 33 12.35 4.90 3.31
CA PHE A 33 11.46 3.86 3.79
C PHE A 33 10.48 3.46 2.68
N ASN A 34 9.87 4.42 1.99
CA ASN A 34 8.91 4.14 0.91
C ASN A 34 9.56 3.42 -0.27
N ILE A 35 10.75 3.86 -0.72
CA ILE A 35 11.49 3.17 -1.80
C ILE A 35 11.84 1.75 -1.38
N PHE A 36 12.37 1.57 -0.17
CA PHE A 36 12.75 0.24 0.32
C PHE A 36 11.53 -0.66 0.47
N TYR A 37 10.43 -0.16 1.03
CA TYR A 37 9.18 -0.87 1.20
C TYR A 37 8.61 -1.35 -0.14
N ILE A 38 8.46 -0.43 -1.11
CA ILE A 38 7.92 -0.75 -2.43
C ILE A 38 8.83 -1.75 -3.15
N GLY A 39 10.15 -1.51 -3.13
CA GLY A 39 11.12 -2.41 -3.74
C GLY A 39 11.07 -3.81 -3.13
N LEU A 40 11.01 -3.89 -1.80
CA LEU A 40 10.93 -5.14 -1.07
C LEU A 40 9.61 -5.87 -1.35
N ALA A 41 8.48 -5.17 -1.36
CA ALA A 41 7.16 -5.73 -1.68
C ALA A 41 7.14 -6.34 -3.09
N VAL A 42 7.67 -5.62 -4.08
CA VAL A 42 7.74 -6.10 -5.47
C VAL A 42 8.65 -7.32 -5.57
N VAL A 43 9.87 -7.25 -5.02
CA VAL A 43 10.82 -8.37 -5.09
C VAL A 43 10.26 -9.60 -4.38
N LEU A 44 9.75 -9.46 -3.15
CA LEU A 44 9.15 -10.58 -2.41
C LEU A 44 7.95 -11.17 -3.13
N SER A 45 7.08 -10.35 -3.73
CA SER A 45 5.93 -10.82 -4.48
C SER A 45 6.32 -11.66 -5.70
N ILE A 46 7.39 -11.28 -6.39
CA ILE A 46 7.88 -12.00 -7.59
C ILE A 46 8.61 -13.28 -7.19
N TRP A 47 9.43 -13.23 -6.14
CA TRP A 47 10.34 -14.31 -5.79
C TRP A 47 9.71 -15.35 -4.86
N LEU A 48 8.88 -14.92 -3.91
CA LEU A 48 8.35 -15.80 -2.88
C LEU A 48 6.82 -15.98 -2.93
N GLY A 49 6.14 -15.26 -3.84
CA GLY A 49 4.70 -15.38 -4.06
C GLY A 49 3.86 -14.36 -3.31
N LEU A 50 2.54 -14.47 -3.49
CA LEU A 50 1.56 -13.48 -3.04
C LEU A 50 1.41 -13.42 -1.52
N PHE A 51 1.66 -14.54 -0.84
CA PHE A 51 1.70 -14.59 0.63
C PHE A 51 2.58 -13.49 1.23
N TRP A 52 3.77 -13.28 0.68
CA TRP A 52 4.71 -12.29 1.22
C TRP A 52 4.31 -10.86 0.94
N LEU A 53 3.60 -10.59 -0.16
CA LEU A 53 2.98 -9.28 -0.39
C LEU A 53 1.96 -8.98 0.71
N VAL A 54 1.09 -9.95 1.01
CA VAL A 54 0.11 -9.82 2.10
C VAL A 54 0.80 -9.63 3.44
N ALA A 55 1.89 -10.35 3.70
CA ALA A 55 2.67 -10.20 4.94
C ALA A 55 3.31 -8.79 5.07
N VAL A 56 3.88 -8.25 3.98
CA VAL A 56 4.49 -6.91 3.96
C VAL A 56 3.43 -5.83 4.21
N VAL A 57 2.29 -5.91 3.53
CA VAL A 57 1.16 -5.00 3.76
C VAL A 57 0.60 -5.14 5.17
N ALA A 58 0.54 -6.35 5.72
CA ALA A 58 0.12 -6.57 7.11
C ALA A 58 1.07 -5.89 8.10
N VAL A 59 2.40 -5.97 7.88
CA VAL A 59 3.39 -5.27 8.70
C VAL A 59 3.21 -3.75 8.61
N HIS A 60 2.99 -3.21 7.41
CA HIS A 60 2.69 -1.79 7.24
C HIS A 60 1.40 -1.40 7.97
N GLY A 61 0.34 -2.20 7.85
CA GLY A 61 -0.90 -2.01 8.59
C GLY A 61 -0.71 -2.04 10.12
N VAL A 62 0.19 -2.87 10.64
CA VAL A 62 0.52 -2.88 12.08
C VAL A 62 1.25 -1.60 12.49
N PHE A 63 2.20 -1.10 11.68
CA PHE A 63 2.86 0.17 11.98
C PHE A 63 1.88 1.34 11.94
N GLU A 64 0.98 1.34 10.96
CA GLU A 64 -0.06 2.36 10.83
C GLU A 64 -1.05 2.29 12.00
N MET A 65 -1.49 1.11 12.40
CA MET A 65 -2.30 0.90 13.61
C MET A 65 -1.59 1.45 14.85
N TYR A 66 -0.31 1.13 15.01
CA TYR A 66 0.45 1.59 16.16
C TYR A 66 0.61 3.11 16.15
N ARG A 67 0.81 3.73 14.97
CA ARG A 67 0.78 5.20 14.79
C ARG A 67 -0.56 5.78 15.26
N GLN A 68 -1.68 5.21 14.83
CA GLN A 68 -3.02 5.72 15.19
C GLN A 68 -3.33 5.58 16.69
N LEU A 69 -2.90 4.48 17.31
CA LEU A 69 -3.01 4.28 18.76
C LEU A 69 -2.15 5.29 19.53
N LEU A 70 -0.94 5.59 19.04
CA LEU A 70 -0.09 6.63 19.63
C LEU A 70 -0.66 8.05 19.48
N LEU A 71 -1.47 8.29 18.44
CA LEU A 71 -2.19 9.56 18.26
C LEU A 71 -3.43 9.71 19.16
N GLY A 72 -3.76 8.69 19.97
CA GLY A 72 -4.83 8.76 20.95
C GLY A 72 -6.22 8.35 20.44
N HIS A 73 -6.30 7.76 19.25
CA HIS A 73 -7.57 7.22 18.75
C HIS A 73 -8.01 5.99 19.57
N SER A 74 -9.32 5.88 19.83
CA SER A 74 -9.89 4.65 20.37
C SER A 74 -9.61 3.47 19.43
N THR A 75 -9.39 2.26 19.96
CA THR A 75 -8.98 1.07 19.17
C THR A 75 -9.84 0.83 17.93
N GLY A 76 -11.17 0.99 18.01
CA GLY A 76 -12.06 0.83 16.86
C GLY A 76 -11.87 1.91 15.78
N ASN A 77 -11.75 3.17 16.18
CA ASN A 77 -11.46 4.27 15.25
C ASN A 77 -10.06 4.15 14.66
N ALA A 78 -9.06 3.76 15.45
CA ALA A 78 -7.70 3.51 14.97
C ALA A 78 -7.70 2.43 13.87
N PHE A 79 -8.47 1.35 14.05
CA PHE A 79 -8.61 0.31 13.04
C PHE A 79 -9.23 0.80 11.73
N LEU A 80 -10.33 1.54 11.81
CA LEU A 80 -10.97 2.10 10.62
C LEU A 80 -10.08 3.12 9.90
N GLU A 81 -9.37 3.94 10.66
CA GLU A 81 -8.41 4.90 10.14
C GLU A 81 -7.25 4.19 9.44
N THR A 82 -6.69 3.16 10.07
CA THR A 82 -5.65 2.33 9.45
C THR A 82 -6.13 1.68 8.17
N LEU A 83 -7.32 1.08 8.15
CA LEU A 83 -7.91 0.51 6.93
C LEU A 83 -8.08 1.57 5.82
N TRP A 84 -8.43 2.80 6.20
CA TRP A 84 -8.58 3.90 5.27
C TRP A 84 -7.24 4.36 4.68
N GLU A 85 -6.19 4.40 5.49
CA GLU A 85 -4.84 4.78 5.05
C GLU A 85 -4.23 3.69 4.15
N ILE A 86 -4.38 2.40 4.51
CA ILE A 86 -3.82 1.28 3.72
C ILE A 86 -4.70 0.83 2.54
N LYS A 87 -5.72 1.60 2.15
CA LYS A 87 -6.66 1.24 1.07
C LYS A 87 -5.97 0.99 -0.27
N LEU A 88 -4.89 1.73 -0.55
CA LEU A 88 -4.11 1.54 -1.77
C LEU A 88 -3.37 0.20 -1.75
N ASP A 89 -2.78 -0.17 -0.62
CA ASP A 89 -2.09 -1.44 -0.43
C ASP A 89 -3.06 -2.64 -0.54
N ILE A 90 -4.26 -2.51 0.04
CA ILE A 90 -5.35 -3.49 -0.16
C ILE A 90 -5.69 -3.61 -1.65
N GLY A 91 -5.78 -2.47 -2.36
CA GLY A 91 -5.96 -2.45 -3.81
C GLY A 91 -4.87 -3.20 -4.55
N LEU A 92 -3.60 -3.01 -4.17
CA LEU A 92 -2.46 -3.72 -4.78
C LEU A 92 -2.52 -5.23 -4.54
N ILE A 93 -2.95 -5.67 -3.35
CA ILE A 93 -3.18 -7.10 -3.07
C ILE A 93 -4.28 -7.65 -4.00
N ILE A 94 -5.43 -6.97 -4.08
CA ILE A 94 -6.55 -7.38 -4.96
C ILE A 94 -6.08 -7.43 -6.41
N PHE A 95 -5.33 -6.43 -6.86
CA PHE A 95 -4.75 -6.40 -8.21
C PHE A 95 -3.79 -7.57 -8.46
N ALA A 96 -2.96 -7.92 -7.49
CA ALA A 96 -2.05 -9.06 -7.60
C ALA A 96 -2.79 -10.40 -7.67
N PHE A 97 -3.88 -10.59 -6.90
CA PHE A 97 -4.77 -11.75 -7.05
C PHE A 97 -5.39 -11.80 -8.44
N TRP A 98 -5.89 -10.67 -8.94
CA TRP A 98 -6.44 -10.59 -10.29
C TRP A 98 -5.40 -11.00 -11.33
N LEU A 99 -4.16 -10.52 -11.24
CA LEU A 99 -3.08 -10.97 -12.12
C LEU A 99 -2.87 -12.48 -12.03
N GLY A 100 -2.73 -13.04 -10.82
CA GLY A 100 -2.55 -14.49 -10.63
C GLY A 100 -3.62 -15.33 -11.33
N ILE A 101 -4.89 -14.90 -11.26
CA ILE A 101 -6.03 -15.59 -11.86
C ILE A 101 -6.04 -15.46 -13.40
N TYR A 102 -5.77 -14.26 -13.92
CA TYR A 102 -5.90 -13.93 -15.34
C TYR A 102 -4.62 -14.12 -16.16
N LEU A 103 -3.45 -14.34 -15.54
CA LEU A 103 -2.19 -14.48 -16.26
C LEU A 103 -2.23 -15.60 -17.32
N ASP A 104 -2.79 -16.78 -16.98
CA ASP A 104 -2.93 -17.88 -17.94
C ASP A 104 -3.81 -17.49 -19.14
N PHE A 105 -4.90 -16.77 -18.87
CA PHE A 105 -5.84 -16.31 -19.90
C PHE A 105 -5.20 -15.26 -20.81
N ILE A 106 -4.51 -14.27 -20.22
CA ILE A 106 -3.76 -13.25 -20.96
C ILE A 106 -2.70 -13.90 -21.85
N PHE A 107 -1.95 -14.88 -21.34
CA PHE A 107 -0.95 -15.60 -22.14
C PHE A 107 -1.56 -16.55 -23.17
N GLY A 108 -2.74 -17.10 -22.89
CA GLY A 108 -3.55 -17.84 -23.85
C GLY A 108 -3.92 -16.98 -25.06
N ILE A 109 -4.43 -15.76 -24.83
CA ILE A 109 -4.83 -14.81 -25.87
C ILE A 109 -3.63 -14.30 -26.68
N VAL A 110 -2.53 -13.95 -26.00
CA VAL A 110 -1.33 -13.39 -26.66
C VAL A 110 -0.59 -14.45 -27.49
N GLY A 111 -1.07 -15.71 -27.55
CA GLY A 111 -0.48 -16.77 -28.37
C GLY A 111 0.86 -17.30 -27.83
N LEU A 112 1.24 -16.88 -26.61
CA LEU A 112 2.44 -17.37 -25.91
C LEU A 112 2.30 -18.84 -25.47
N SER A 113 1.12 -19.43 -25.65
CA SER A 113 0.86 -20.86 -25.42
C SER A 113 1.71 -21.79 -26.31
N ALA A 114 2.19 -21.32 -27.47
CA ALA A 114 3.10 -22.10 -28.31
C ALA A 114 4.49 -22.30 -27.65
N GLY A 115 5.03 -21.27 -26.99
CA GLY A 115 6.28 -21.37 -26.22
C GLY A 115 6.10 -22.14 -24.91
N ALA A 116 4.93 -22.02 -24.27
CA ALA A 116 4.60 -22.74 -23.05
C ALA A 116 4.46 -24.26 -23.27
N ARG A 117 3.96 -24.71 -24.43
CA ARG A 117 3.90 -26.14 -24.78
C ARG A 117 5.28 -26.76 -25.00
N VAL A 118 6.23 -26.01 -25.56
CA VAL A 118 7.63 -26.46 -25.68
C VAL A 118 8.31 -26.53 -24.31
N ALA A 119 8.04 -25.56 -23.42
CA ALA A 119 8.55 -25.57 -22.05
C ALA A 119 7.91 -26.68 -21.17
N ALA A 120 6.63 -27.02 -21.42
CA ALA A 120 5.93 -28.08 -20.70
C ALA A 120 6.44 -29.49 -21.05
N ASN A 121 6.92 -29.71 -22.28
CA ASN A 121 7.41 -31.01 -22.74
C ASN A 121 8.86 -31.34 -22.33
N VAL A 122 9.63 -30.37 -21.79
CA VAL A 122 11.08 -30.56 -21.51
C VAL A 122 11.39 -30.78 -20.02
N GLY A 123 10.40 -30.80 -19.14
CA GLY A 123 10.59 -31.30 -17.76
C GLY A 123 10.10 -30.37 -16.67
N GLY A 124 8.96 -30.76 -16.10
CA GLY A 124 8.54 -30.59 -14.71
C GLY A 124 9.00 -29.34 -13.96
N ARG A 125 8.08 -28.38 -13.80
CA ARG A 125 8.10 -27.24 -12.85
C ARG A 125 9.20 -26.19 -13.06
N ALA A 126 10.46 -26.56 -13.26
CA ALA A 126 11.56 -25.61 -13.45
C ALA A 126 11.36 -24.71 -14.68
N ALA A 127 10.83 -25.27 -15.77
CA ALA A 127 10.53 -24.54 -17.00
C ALA A 127 9.29 -23.62 -16.88
N GLN A 128 8.32 -23.95 -16.02
CA GLN A 128 7.15 -23.09 -15.75
C GLN A 128 7.56 -21.81 -15.00
N THR A 129 8.45 -21.93 -14.00
CA THR A 129 9.07 -20.78 -13.33
C THR A 129 9.94 -19.95 -14.29
N GLY A 130 10.69 -20.60 -15.20
CA GLY A 130 11.50 -19.91 -16.21
C GLY A 130 10.68 -19.12 -17.24
N ALA A 131 9.56 -19.69 -17.71
CA ALA A 131 8.64 -19.00 -18.61
C ALA A 131 7.96 -17.80 -17.94
N ARG A 132 7.53 -17.96 -16.67
CA ARG A 132 7.02 -16.85 -15.86
C ARG A 132 8.07 -15.76 -15.68
N ALA A 133 9.33 -16.12 -15.38
CA ALA A 133 10.43 -15.16 -15.22
C ALA A 133 10.74 -14.37 -16.49
N ALA A 134 10.76 -15.00 -17.66
CA ALA A 134 11.01 -14.31 -18.94
C ALA A 134 9.89 -13.33 -19.31
N VAL A 135 8.64 -13.68 -18.99
CA VAL A 135 7.51 -12.77 -19.20
C VAL A 135 7.47 -11.66 -18.16
N TRP A 136 7.78 -11.97 -16.90
CA TRP A 136 7.98 -10.97 -15.86
C TRP A 136 9.08 -9.99 -16.23
N GLN A 137 10.19 -10.42 -16.80
CA GLN A 137 11.23 -9.51 -17.30
C GLN A 137 10.70 -8.54 -18.36
N ARG A 138 9.79 -8.98 -19.24
CA ARG A 138 9.16 -8.10 -20.25
C ARG A 138 8.16 -7.14 -19.62
N PHE A 139 7.34 -7.62 -18.68
CA PHE A 139 6.39 -6.80 -17.94
C PHE A 139 7.09 -5.76 -17.08
N ILE A 140 8.11 -6.16 -16.31
CA ILE A 140 8.95 -5.28 -15.49
C ILE A 140 9.60 -4.22 -16.39
N ARG A 141 10.19 -4.62 -17.53
CA ARG A 141 10.80 -3.66 -18.45
C ARG A 141 9.79 -2.65 -19.00
N GLY A 142 8.60 -3.11 -19.42
CA GLY A 142 7.53 -2.20 -19.87
C GLY A 142 7.03 -1.29 -18.76
N PHE A 143 6.87 -1.83 -17.55
CA PHE A 143 6.41 -1.10 -16.38
C PHE A 143 7.40 -0.02 -15.93
N PHE A 144 8.71 -0.33 -15.89
CA PHE A 144 9.75 0.64 -15.56
C PHE A 144 9.82 1.78 -16.57
N ILE A 145 9.68 1.50 -17.87
CA ILE A 145 9.60 2.55 -18.90
C ILE A 145 8.37 3.45 -18.66
N THR A 146 7.23 2.83 -18.33
CA THR A 146 6.00 3.58 -18.07
C THR A 146 6.08 4.39 -16.77
N ILE A 147 6.75 3.87 -15.74
CA ILE A 147 7.02 4.61 -14.49
C ILE A 147 7.99 5.77 -14.72
N ASP A 148 9.03 5.58 -15.52
CA ASP A 148 9.96 6.67 -15.84
C ASP A 148 9.22 7.80 -16.57
N ASP A 149 8.38 7.45 -17.55
CA ASP A 149 7.54 8.42 -18.26
C ASP A 149 6.49 9.07 -17.35
N MET A 150 5.87 8.30 -16.46
CA MET A 150 4.88 8.80 -15.50
C MET A 150 5.54 9.68 -14.43
N GLY A 151 6.76 9.37 -13.99
CA GLY A 151 7.54 10.18 -13.07
C GLY A 151 7.94 11.51 -13.67
N LEU A 152 8.28 11.53 -14.96
CA LEU A 152 8.52 12.77 -15.72
C LEU A 152 7.23 13.58 -15.90
N ALA A 153 6.10 12.93 -16.21
CA ALA A 153 4.79 13.57 -16.34
C ALA A 153 4.28 14.14 -14.99
N LEU A 154 4.41 13.37 -13.90
CA LEU A 154 4.08 13.80 -12.55
C LEU A 154 5.01 14.90 -12.05
N LYS A 155 6.29 14.90 -12.44
CA LYS A 155 7.23 15.99 -12.15
C LYS A 155 6.88 17.27 -12.92
N ALA A 156 6.39 17.14 -14.15
CA ALA A 156 5.88 18.27 -14.94
C ALA A 156 4.58 18.85 -14.34
N LEU A 157 3.69 18.01 -13.81
CA LEU A 157 2.45 18.42 -13.14
C LEU A 157 2.70 18.95 -11.72
N GLY A 158 3.62 18.32 -10.97
CA GLY A 158 3.92 18.59 -9.56
C GLY A 158 4.69 19.89 -9.32
N ARG A 159 5.40 20.41 -10.31
CA ARG A 159 6.04 21.75 -10.22
C ARG A 159 5.05 22.90 -10.09
N ARG A 160 3.75 22.66 -10.32
CA ARG A 160 2.75 23.75 -10.37
C ARG A 160 1.96 23.96 -9.09
N ARG A 161 2.05 23.13 -8.03
CA ARG A 161 1.02 23.19 -6.97
C ARG A 161 1.40 23.19 -5.48
N SER A 162 2.55 22.74 -5.00
CA SER A 162 2.71 22.69 -3.53
C SER A 162 4.13 22.44 -3.04
N LYS A 163 4.90 23.48 -2.70
CA LYS A 163 6.11 23.23 -1.88
C LYS A 163 6.64 24.38 -1.02
N LYS A 164 5.88 25.44 -0.74
CA LYS A 164 6.43 26.49 0.15
C LYS A 164 5.54 27.04 1.26
N GLU A 165 4.22 26.90 1.19
CA GLU A 165 3.35 27.61 2.14
C GLU A 165 2.77 26.74 3.26
N LYS A 166 2.39 25.47 2.99
CA LYS A 166 1.56 24.71 3.94
C LYS A 166 2.33 23.92 5.02
N THR A 167 3.62 23.67 4.84
CA THR A 167 4.40 22.84 5.79
C THR A 167 4.99 23.66 6.94
N ARG A 168 5.10 24.98 6.81
CA ARG A 168 5.59 25.85 7.91
C ARG A 168 4.51 26.19 8.94
N GLU A 169 3.27 26.39 8.52
CA GLU A 169 2.16 26.71 9.43
C GLU A 169 1.76 25.54 10.34
N VAL A 170 1.83 24.30 9.85
CA VAL A 170 1.38 23.12 10.61
C VAL A 170 2.42 22.67 11.65
N GLN A 171 3.72 22.83 11.38
CA GLN A 171 4.77 22.48 12.35
C GLN A 171 4.85 23.43 13.55
N GLU A 172 4.40 24.68 13.40
CA GLU A 172 4.43 25.65 14.49
C GLU A 172 3.25 25.48 15.46
N ILE A 173 2.11 24.94 14.98
CA ILE A 173 0.91 24.67 15.81
C ILE A 173 1.08 23.39 16.64
N ILE A 174 1.73 22.35 16.12
CA ILE A 174 1.85 21.04 16.79
C ILE A 174 2.74 21.08 18.05
N ILE A 175 3.56 22.10 18.24
CA ILE A 175 4.50 22.17 19.38
C ILE A 175 3.82 22.69 20.67
N GLN A 176 2.58 23.20 20.62
CA GLN A 176 1.94 23.84 21.78
C GLN A 176 0.55 23.31 22.18
N THR A 177 -0.11 22.49 21.37
CA THR A 177 -1.47 22.01 21.70
C THR A 177 -1.45 20.75 22.58
N PRO A 178 -2.26 20.69 23.66
CA PRO A 178 -2.46 19.47 24.43
C PRO A 178 -2.90 18.31 23.53
N ARG A 179 -2.33 17.12 23.76
CA ARG A 179 -2.55 15.89 22.97
C ARG A 179 -4.03 15.55 22.74
N ASP A 180 -4.88 15.90 23.70
CA ASP A 180 -6.33 15.63 23.68
C ASP A 180 -7.12 16.60 22.78
N GLU A 181 -6.56 17.77 22.45
CA GLU A 181 -7.20 18.76 21.57
C GLU A 181 -6.89 18.51 20.09
N VAL A 182 -5.66 18.08 19.77
CA VAL A 182 -5.26 17.73 18.39
C VAL A 182 -6.07 16.55 17.86
N ALA A 183 -6.32 15.53 18.70
CA ALA A 183 -7.12 14.37 18.34
C ALA A 183 -8.63 14.70 18.14
N LYS A 184 -9.13 15.76 18.79
CA LYS A 184 -10.52 16.22 18.63
C LYS A 184 -10.72 17.10 17.39
N GLU A 185 -9.73 17.92 17.03
CA GLU A 185 -9.81 18.77 15.84
C GLU A 185 -9.50 18.00 14.54
N GLN A 186 -8.63 16.99 14.59
CA GLN A 186 -8.40 16.08 13.47
C GLN A 186 -9.51 15.03 13.39
N GLY A 187 -10.72 15.44 13.04
CA GLY A 187 -11.81 14.49 12.75
C GLY A 187 -11.34 13.36 11.81
N SER A 188 -11.80 12.14 12.08
CA SER A 188 -11.37 10.91 11.39
C SER A 188 -11.36 11.06 9.87
N SER A 189 -10.27 10.68 9.19
CA SER A 189 -10.11 10.93 7.74
C SER A 189 -11.22 10.30 6.90
N TRP A 190 -11.73 9.14 7.31
CA TRP A 190 -12.81 8.43 6.60
C TRP A 190 -14.16 9.19 6.60
N ARG A 191 -14.34 10.18 7.50
CA ARG A 191 -15.54 11.05 7.53
C ARG A 191 -15.36 12.33 6.72
N LYS A 192 -14.13 12.67 6.34
CA LYS A 192 -13.86 13.85 5.51
C LYS A 192 -14.35 13.60 4.08
N LYS A 193 -14.55 14.68 3.32
CA LYS A 193 -14.87 14.59 1.89
C LYS A 193 -13.74 13.84 1.18
N TYR A 194 -14.10 12.80 0.44
CA TYR A 194 -13.13 11.98 -0.30
C TYR A 194 -12.39 12.82 -1.33
N SER A 195 -11.07 12.72 -1.30
CA SER A 195 -10.22 13.30 -2.32
C SER A 195 -10.40 12.54 -3.64
N THR A 196 -9.96 13.14 -4.74
CA THR A 196 -9.92 12.44 -6.04
C THR A 196 -9.05 11.18 -5.98
N GLY A 197 -7.97 11.21 -5.19
CA GLY A 197 -7.11 10.04 -4.98
C GLY A 197 -7.84 8.90 -4.27
N ASP A 198 -8.66 9.22 -3.25
CA ASP A 198 -9.47 8.22 -2.55
C ASP A 198 -10.49 7.57 -3.48
N TRP A 199 -11.17 8.37 -4.30
CA TRP A 199 -12.10 7.87 -5.31
C TRP A 199 -11.44 6.95 -6.33
N LEU A 200 -10.25 7.32 -6.82
CA LEU A 200 -9.49 6.48 -7.75
C LEU A 200 -9.06 5.16 -7.10
N ALA A 201 -8.58 5.20 -5.85
CA ALA A 201 -8.18 4.01 -5.12
C ALA A 201 -9.38 3.07 -4.87
N LEU A 202 -10.53 3.61 -4.47
CA LEU A 202 -11.74 2.83 -4.26
C LEU A 202 -12.28 2.24 -5.58
N MET A 203 -12.30 3.03 -6.66
CA MET A 203 -12.69 2.55 -7.98
C MET A 203 -11.75 1.44 -8.47
N PHE A 204 -10.44 1.61 -8.30
CA PHE A 204 -9.43 0.61 -8.61
C PHE A 204 -9.71 -0.70 -7.86
N CYS A 205 -9.88 -0.65 -6.54
CA CYS A 205 -10.23 -1.82 -5.73
C CYS A 205 -11.53 -2.48 -6.22
N GLY A 206 -12.57 -1.68 -6.45
CA GLY A 206 -13.88 -2.17 -6.88
C GLY A 206 -13.85 -2.86 -8.23
N ILE A 207 -13.13 -2.31 -9.22
CA ILE A 207 -12.99 -2.90 -10.55
C ILE A 207 -12.25 -4.24 -10.47
N PHE A 208 -11.11 -4.31 -9.78
CA PHE A 208 -10.36 -5.57 -9.71
C PHE A 208 -11.08 -6.63 -8.89
N LEU A 209 -11.77 -6.24 -7.81
CA LEU A 209 -12.60 -7.16 -7.06
C LEU A 209 -13.73 -7.73 -7.93
N LEU A 210 -14.40 -6.88 -8.72
CA LEU A 210 -15.43 -7.31 -9.66
C LEU A 210 -14.85 -8.27 -10.71
N LEU A 211 -13.66 -7.99 -11.25
CA LEU A 211 -13.00 -8.89 -12.21
C LEU A 211 -12.63 -10.25 -11.59
N ILE A 212 -12.21 -10.29 -10.33
CA ILE A 212 -11.97 -11.55 -9.61
C ILE A 212 -13.27 -12.34 -9.48
N LEU A 213 -14.37 -11.69 -9.10
CA LEU A 213 -15.68 -12.32 -8.97
C LEU A 213 -16.21 -12.83 -10.32
N LEU A 214 -15.91 -12.12 -11.41
CA LEU A 214 -16.26 -12.52 -12.78
C LEU A 214 -15.29 -13.53 -13.40
N ALA A 215 -14.21 -13.91 -12.70
CA ALA A 215 -13.21 -14.84 -13.24
C ALA A 215 -13.78 -16.19 -13.70
N PRO A 216 -14.72 -16.83 -12.98
CA PRO A 216 -15.30 -18.09 -13.46
C PRO A 216 -16.03 -17.96 -14.79
N LEU A 217 -16.68 -16.81 -15.01
CA LEU A 217 -17.41 -16.52 -16.25
C LEU A 217 -16.46 -16.18 -17.40
N LEU A 218 -15.40 -15.41 -17.11
CA LEU A 218 -14.49 -14.88 -18.14
C LEU A 218 -13.37 -15.86 -18.54
N THR A 219 -12.99 -16.78 -17.66
CA THR A 219 -11.86 -17.72 -17.88
C THR A 219 -12.29 -19.16 -18.13
N GLU A 220 -13.60 -19.43 -18.15
CA GLU A 220 -14.19 -20.79 -18.24
C GLU A 220 -13.73 -21.74 -17.13
N LYS A 221 -13.11 -21.21 -16.06
CA LYS A 221 -12.68 -21.98 -14.87
C LYS A 221 -13.84 -22.08 -13.88
N SER A 222 -13.91 -23.18 -13.16
CA SER A 222 -14.83 -23.30 -12.02
C SER A 222 -14.40 -22.38 -10.86
N ALA A 223 -15.35 -21.95 -10.01
CA ALA A 223 -15.03 -21.16 -8.82
C ALA A 223 -14.02 -21.86 -7.89
N MET A 224 -14.05 -23.19 -7.84
CA MET A 224 -13.10 -23.99 -7.06
C MET A 224 -11.68 -23.93 -7.63
N GLU A 225 -11.52 -23.90 -8.95
CA GLU A 225 -10.19 -23.74 -9.57
C GLU A 225 -9.62 -22.35 -9.33
N VAL A 226 -10.47 -21.30 -9.38
CA VAL A 226 -10.06 -19.93 -9.03
C VAL A 226 -9.59 -19.88 -7.58
N LEU A 227 -10.36 -20.45 -6.64
CA LEU A 227 -9.96 -20.54 -5.23
C LEU A 227 -8.68 -21.35 -5.03
N LYS A 228 -8.47 -22.41 -5.81
CA LYS A 228 -7.25 -23.22 -5.75
C LYS A 228 -6.02 -22.43 -6.19
N ILE A 229 -6.13 -21.62 -7.26
CA ILE A 229 -5.05 -20.73 -7.72
C ILE A 229 -4.69 -19.74 -6.61
N ILE A 230 -5.69 -19.07 -6.04
CA ILE A 230 -5.53 -18.15 -4.90
C ILE A 230 -4.84 -18.85 -3.73
N ALA A 231 -5.29 -20.06 -3.37
CA ALA A 231 -4.74 -20.82 -2.25
C ALA A 231 -3.29 -21.29 -2.50
N GLU A 232 -2.95 -21.61 -3.75
CA GLU A 232 -1.59 -21.96 -4.15
C GLU A 232 -0.65 -20.74 -4.04
N ASP A 233 -1.10 -19.55 -4.47
CA ASP A 233 -0.32 -18.31 -4.37
C ASP A 233 -0.17 -17.80 -2.93
N MET A 234 -1.06 -18.22 -2.03
CA MET A 234 -1.01 -17.89 -0.60
C MET A 234 -0.11 -18.82 0.23
N LYS A 235 0.62 -19.75 -0.40
CA LYS A 235 1.63 -20.54 0.31
C LYS A 235 2.87 -19.69 0.60
N PRO A 236 3.45 -19.75 1.81
CA PRO A 236 4.66 -19.00 2.15
C PRO A 236 5.90 -19.48 1.39
N PHE A 237 5.89 -20.72 0.91
CA PHE A 237 6.98 -21.32 0.16
C PHE A 237 6.42 -22.04 -1.08
N PRO A 238 7.12 -21.96 -2.22
CA PRO A 238 6.69 -22.57 -3.49
C PRO A 238 6.71 -24.10 -3.48
#